data_AF-A0A1I8PF83-F1
#
_entry.id   AF-A0A1I8PF83-F1
#
_cell.length_a   1.000
_cell.length_b   1.000
_cell.length_c   1.000
_cell.angle_alpha   90.00
_cell.angle_beta   90.00
_cell.angle_gamma   90.00
#
_symmetry.space_group_name_H-M   'P 1'
#
loop_
_entity.id
_entity.type
_entity.pdbx_description
1 polymer ?
#
loop_
_entity_poly.entity_id
_entity_poly.type
_entity_poly.pdbx_seq_one_letter_code
_entity_poly.pdbx_strand_id
1 'polypeptide(L)'
;MNARQDLEEKLKYGIYKLVKVVDIKNETPTESILPVLDCITEETIRQSYEREIKSGNFRVIHKPQVGGPIWSIFARFANDKGNVLDKWVFCRKCEQVFKLNGFCLTTSLRHKCFSGLQEVVQTIKQDGIYMPGNKLLALPKWKKWKDVNAGSYKIMLSIEMGTVSWQILDMIAREDGFIVSDYVSCSKCKNLLDCNDLLLGNLSQHSCFWPLQRSLLRKRSSFRESTEVVQKDVKQKLQLGFRESIEVVQKDVEQKLQLGLYFLVENEETNNAIWQKFCFISRRDRSILTEIIWCKQCSRVLKYLGPLSLKRHRCRGQKRNPKVAETRSTINNSSSFAMDMIQKGVERKIKTGFYKLKGNAVHCTSFAHISKSNGMVFRGIVCCRQCLVVLKFIDNKTSVEKLKAHKCEERAIVNSCMRQSVKTEFETSTDFFSPIKVEVYEDPDPRPSYDEVKLETSEFVNEFVLADF
;
A
#
# COMPACT_ATOMS: atom_id res chain seq x y z
N MET A 1 -10.91 -12.55 -13.74
CA MET A 1 -9.94 -13.56 -13.24
C MET A 1 -8.81 -12.99 -12.38
N ASN A 2 -8.43 -11.70 -12.42
CA ASN A 2 -7.17 -11.25 -11.78
C ASN A 2 -7.22 -10.84 -10.29
N ALA A 3 -8.39 -10.53 -9.70
CA ALA A 3 -8.48 -10.15 -8.29
C ALA A 3 -8.37 -11.34 -7.33
N ARG A 4 -8.78 -12.53 -7.80
CA ARG A 4 -8.71 -13.78 -7.03
C ARG A 4 -7.28 -14.29 -6.94
N GLN A 5 -6.49 -14.18 -8.03
CA GLN A 5 -5.07 -14.52 -8.02
C GLN A 5 -4.22 -13.60 -7.14
N ASP A 6 -4.44 -12.28 -7.15
CA ASP A 6 -3.71 -11.34 -6.28
C ASP A 6 -4.10 -11.49 -4.78
N LEU A 7 -5.37 -11.77 -4.50
CA LEU A 7 -5.82 -12.11 -3.15
C LEU A 7 -5.25 -13.46 -2.72
N GLU A 8 -5.27 -14.47 -3.59
CA GLU A 8 -4.64 -15.77 -3.36
C GLU A 8 -3.13 -15.62 -3.14
N GLU A 9 -2.42 -14.75 -3.85
CA GLU A 9 -0.99 -14.53 -3.68
C GLU A 9 -0.67 -13.84 -2.33
N LYS A 10 -1.46 -12.83 -1.93
CA LYS A 10 -1.37 -12.18 -0.61
C LYS A 10 -1.74 -13.12 0.54
N LEU A 11 -2.71 -14.00 0.30
CA LEU A 11 -3.15 -15.04 1.24
C LEU A 11 -2.13 -16.18 1.35
N LYS A 12 -1.45 -16.55 0.25
CA LYS A 12 -0.56 -17.72 0.10
C LYS A 12 0.81 -17.58 0.74
N TYR A 13 1.28 -16.38 1.09
CA TYR A 13 2.66 -16.17 1.56
C TYR A 13 2.82 -15.60 2.98
N GLY A 14 1.75 -15.44 3.76
CA GLY A 14 1.90 -15.08 5.18
C GLY A 14 0.64 -15.15 6.04
N ILE A 15 -0.55 -14.98 5.44
CA ILE A 15 -1.79 -14.81 6.20
C ILE A 15 -2.51 -16.15 6.41
N TYR A 16 -2.48 -17.08 5.44
CA TYR A 16 -3.23 -18.35 5.55
C TYR A 16 -2.88 -19.18 6.79
N LYS A 17 -1.61 -19.16 7.23
CA LYS A 17 -1.18 -19.99 8.35
C LYS A 17 -1.45 -19.32 9.71
N LEU A 18 -1.39 -17.99 9.78
CA LEU A 18 -1.86 -17.22 10.95
C LEU A 18 -3.36 -17.41 11.18
N VAL A 19 -4.15 -17.46 10.11
CA VAL A 19 -5.60 -17.74 10.17
C VAL A 19 -5.88 -19.20 10.59
N LYS A 20 -5.02 -20.16 10.22
CA LYS A 20 -5.15 -21.57 10.61
C LYS A 20 -4.72 -21.88 12.06
N VAL A 21 -3.87 -21.05 12.66
CA VAL A 21 -3.42 -21.20 14.07
C VAL A 21 -4.47 -20.69 15.05
N VAL A 22 -5.44 -19.87 14.60
CA VAL A 22 -6.67 -19.61 15.35
C VAL A 22 -7.60 -20.80 15.15
N ASP A 23 -7.27 -21.90 15.83
CA ASP A 23 -8.04 -23.13 15.83
C ASP A 23 -9.33 -22.88 16.64
N ILE A 24 -10.36 -22.35 15.96
CA ILE A 24 -11.73 -22.30 16.48
C ILE A 24 -12.24 -23.75 16.43
N LYS A 25 -11.92 -24.51 17.49
CA LYS A 25 -12.75 -25.65 17.86
C LYS A 25 -14.09 -25.10 18.34
N ASN A 26 -15.04 -24.96 17.42
CA ASN A 26 -16.46 -25.30 17.56
C ASN A 26 -17.32 -24.53 16.54
N GLU A 27 -18.01 -25.34 15.74
CA GLU A 27 -19.33 -25.19 15.11
C GLU A 27 -19.92 -23.78 14.83
N THR A 28 -20.28 -23.61 13.55
CA THR A 28 -21.01 -22.52 12.87
C THR A 28 -20.17 -21.37 12.28
N PRO A 29 -20.13 -21.20 10.94
CA PRO A 29 -19.45 -20.08 10.29
C PRO A 29 -20.40 -18.87 10.25
N THR A 30 -20.41 -18.10 11.34
CA THR A 30 -21.13 -16.82 11.39
C THR A 30 -20.18 -15.72 11.87
N GLU A 31 -20.21 -14.59 11.16
CA GLU A 31 -19.50 -13.33 11.41
C GLU A 31 -18.06 -13.16 10.88
N SER A 32 -17.79 -11.90 10.54
CA SER A 32 -16.89 -11.45 9.48
C SER A 32 -15.39 -11.59 9.78
N ILE A 33 -14.62 -12.13 8.83
CA ILE A 33 -13.13 -12.22 8.84
C ILE A 33 -12.45 -10.86 8.57
N LEU A 34 -13.20 -9.85 8.08
CA LEU A 34 -12.66 -8.56 7.64
C LEU A 34 -11.99 -7.69 8.72
N PRO A 35 -12.41 -7.65 10.00
CA PRO A 35 -11.73 -6.88 11.04
C PRO A 35 -10.30 -7.38 11.34
N VAL A 36 -10.01 -8.66 11.08
CA VAL A 36 -8.73 -9.29 11.43
C VAL A 36 -7.61 -8.88 10.47
N LEU A 37 -7.95 -8.55 9.21
CA LEU A 37 -6.97 -8.14 8.19
C LEU A 37 -6.43 -6.72 8.40
N ASP A 38 -7.24 -5.82 8.99
CA ASP A 38 -6.83 -4.43 9.28
C ASP A 38 -5.90 -4.34 10.49
N CYS A 39 -5.69 -5.43 11.24
CA CYS A 39 -4.82 -5.49 12.43
C CYS A 39 -3.41 -6.05 12.16
N ILE A 40 -3.10 -6.48 10.93
CA ILE A 40 -1.80 -7.10 10.63
C ILE A 40 -0.73 -6.01 10.55
N THR A 41 -0.09 -5.76 11.69
CA THR A 41 1.05 -4.86 11.80
C THR A 41 2.32 -5.50 11.22
N GLU A 42 3.30 -4.68 10.84
CA GLU A 42 4.62 -5.15 10.41
C GLU A 42 5.28 -6.05 11.47
N GLU A 43 5.02 -5.76 12.75
CA GLU A 43 5.46 -6.54 13.89
C GLU A 43 4.85 -7.95 13.91
N THR A 44 3.57 -8.08 13.57
CA THR A 44 2.89 -9.38 13.48
C THR A 44 3.48 -10.24 12.36
N ILE A 45 3.78 -9.61 11.21
CA ILE A 45 4.43 -10.28 10.07
C ILE A 45 5.85 -10.73 10.47
N ARG A 46 6.62 -9.85 11.13
CA ARG A 46 7.96 -10.13 11.64
C ARG A 46 7.96 -11.37 12.55
N GLN A 47 7.11 -11.38 13.57
CA GLN A 47 6.99 -12.49 14.51
C GLN A 47 6.54 -13.79 13.83
N SER A 48 5.70 -13.70 12.79
CA SER A 48 5.32 -14.85 11.98
C SER A 48 6.52 -15.47 11.25
N TYR A 49 7.36 -14.66 10.60
CA TYR A 49 8.55 -15.19 9.94
C TYR A 49 9.56 -15.77 10.92
N GLU A 50 9.75 -15.15 12.09
CA GLU A 50 10.63 -15.69 13.14
C GLU A 50 10.18 -17.08 13.60
N ARG A 51 8.88 -17.28 13.82
CA ARG A 51 8.32 -18.60 14.17
C ARG A 51 8.53 -19.61 13.04
N GLU A 52 8.27 -19.21 11.80
CA GLU A 52 8.37 -20.12 10.66
C GLU A 52 9.82 -20.53 10.35
N ILE A 53 10.80 -19.63 10.54
CA ILE A 53 12.23 -19.96 10.48
C ILE A 53 12.61 -20.93 11.60
N LYS A 54 12.19 -20.68 12.85
CA LYS A 54 12.47 -21.56 14.00
C LYS A 54 11.87 -22.95 13.84
N SER A 55 10.70 -23.04 13.21
CA SER A 55 10.05 -24.32 12.90
C SER A 55 10.68 -25.07 11.72
N GLY A 56 11.65 -24.48 11.02
CA GLY A 56 12.31 -25.09 9.85
C GLY A 56 11.55 -24.96 8.53
N ASN A 57 10.38 -24.29 8.51
CA ASN A 57 9.59 -24.10 7.28
C ASN A 57 10.21 -23.07 6.33
N PHE A 58 11.08 -22.20 6.84
CA PHE A 58 11.90 -21.31 6.02
C PHE A 58 13.37 -21.70 6.15
N ARG A 59 14.04 -21.85 4.99
CA ARG A 59 15.45 -22.18 4.92
C ARG A 59 16.29 -20.91 4.90
N VAL A 60 17.18 -20.77 5.88
CA VAL A 60 18.19 -19.70 5.91
C VAL A 60 19.26 -19.99 4.86
N ILE A 61 19.55 -19.01 4.00
CA ILE A 61 20.54 -19.12 2.92
C ILE A 61 21.88 -18.61 3.45
N HIS A 62 22.79 -19.54 3.75
CA HIS A 62 24.03 -19.26 4.49
C HIS A 62 25.11 -18.47 3.71
N LYS A 63 25.03 -18.40 2.38
CA LYS A 63 25.98 -17.65 1.53
C LYS A 63 25.28 -17.08 0.29
N PRO A 64 24.97 -15.78 0.23
CA PRO A 64 24.88 -15.16 -1.08
C PRO A 64 26.27 -15.26 -1.74
N GLN A 65 26.35 -15.81 -2.95
CA GLN A 65 27.63 -15.98 -3.68
C GLN A 65 28.40 -14.68 -3.88
N VAL A 66 27.74 -13.53 -3.69
CA VAL A 66 28.28 -12.19 -3.91
C VAL A 66 27.81 -11.29 -2.76
N GLY A 67 28.56 -11.23 -1.67
CA GLY A 67 28.14 -10.44 -0.51
C GLY A 67 29.30 -10.05 0.41
N GLY A 68 29.42 -8.75 0.69
CA GLY A 68 30.41 -8.23 1.64
C GLY A 68 30.21 -8.69 3.09
N PRO A 69 31.07 -8.27 4.03
CA PRO A 69 31.15 -8.78 5.41
C PRO A 69 29.85 -8.74 6.19
N ILE A 70 28.93 -7.83 5.84
CA ILE A 70 27.61 -7.71 6.46
C ILE A 70 26.79 -9.02 6.38
N TRP A 71 26.98 -9.78 5.30
CA TRP A 71 26.30 -11.06 5.11
C TRP A 71 26.89 -12.17 5.99
N SER A 72 27.94 -11.91 6.78
CA SER A 72 28.38 -12.80 7.88
C SER A 72 27.44 -12.76 9.09
N ILE A 73 26.71 -11.65 9.27
CA ILE A 73 25.77 -11.45 10.38
C ILE A 73 24.34 -11.69 9.92
N PHE A 74 24.01 -11.20 8.72
CA PHE A 74 22.66 -11.32 8.17
C PHE A 74 22.62 -12.41 7.11
N ALA A 75 21.47 -13.07 7.00
CA ALA A 75 21.19 -14.05 5.97
C ALA A 75 19.84 -13.73 5.32
N ARG A 76 19.73 -14.04 4.03
CA ARG A 76 18.41 -14.15 3.39
C ARG A 76 17.79 -15.49 3.78
N PHE A 77 16.48 -15.57 3.68
CA PHE A 77 15.77 -16.83 3.90
C PHE A 77 14.73 -17.01 2.79
N ALA A 78 14.47 -18.27 2.45
CA ALA A 78 13.50 -18.67 1.47
C ALA A 78 12.45 -19.58 2.11
N ASN A 79 11.24 -19.57 1.58
CA ASN A 79 10.23 -20.54 1.97
C ASN A 79 10.60 -21.96 1.50
N ASP A 80 9.77 -22.93 1.88
CA ASP A 80 9.77 -24.32 1.41
C ASP A 80 9.88 -24.47 -0.13
N LYS A 81 9.34 -23.52 -0.89
CA LYS A 81 9.38 -23.50 -2.37
C LYS A 81 10.64 -22.88 -2.96
N GLY A 82 11.56 -22.37 -2.13
CA GLY A 82 12.78 -21.71 -2.59
C GLY A 82 12.61 -20.23 -2.98
N ASN A 83 11.44 -19.62 -2.75
CA ASN A 83 11.23 -18.20 -3.01
C ASN A 83 11.88 -17.35 -1.92
N VAL A 84 12.79 -16.46 -2.33
CA VAL A 84 13.50 -15.54 -1.43
C VAL A 84 12.63 -14.34 -1.07
N LEU A 85 12.53 -14.02 0.21
CA LEU A 85 11.81 -12.83 0.69
C LEU A 85 12.72 -11.59 0.65
N ASP A 86 12.83 -10.95 -0.52
CA ASP A 86 13.81 -9.88 -0.78
C ASP A 86 13.74 -8.64 0.14
N LYS A 87 12.60 -8.43 0.82
CA LYS A 87 12.42 -7.31 1.75
C LYS A 87 12.75 -7.66 3.20
N TRP A 88 13.11 -8.91 3.51
CA TRP A 88 13.35 -9.36 4.87
C TRP A 88 14.69 -10.06 4.99
N VAL A 89 15.40 -9.80 6.09
CA VAL A 89 16.66 -10.46 6.44
C VAL A 89 16.60 -11.02 7.83
N PHE A 90 17.27 -12.15 8.03
CA PHE A 90 17.40 -12.82 9.30
C PHE A 90 18.78 -12.52 9.90
N CYS A 91 18.85 -12.02 11.13
CA CYS A 91 20.12 -11.87 11.83
C CYS A 91 20.50 -13.18 12.51
N ARG A 92 21.66 -13.73 12.13
CA ARG A 92 22.16 -15.00 12.65
C ARG A 92 22.64 -14.96 14.10
N LYS A 93 22.82 -13.77 14.66
CA LYS A 93 23.29 -13.58 16.04
C LYS A 93 22.15 -13.50 17.05
N CYS A 94 21.11 -12.73 16.76
CA CYS A 94 19.95 -12.59 17.67
C CYS A 94 18.71 -13.37 17.21
N GLU A 95 18.79 -14.03 16.06
CA GLU A 95 17.69 -14.80 15.45
C GLU A 95 16.41 -14.00 15.21
N GLN A 96 16.55 -12.70 14.96
CA GLN A 96 15.42 -11.82 14.65
C GLN A 96 15.36 -11.50 13.16
N VAL A 97 14.14 -11.24 12.68
CA VAL A 97 13.84 -10.89 11.29
C VAL A 97 13.60 -9.39 11.18
N PHE A 98 14.13 -8.75 10.14
CA PHE A 98 13.98 -7.30 9.93
C PHE A 98 13.73 -6.96 8.48
N LYS A 99 13.01 -5.86 8.26
CA LYS A 99 12.68 -5.37 6.93
C LYS A 99 13.81 -4.51 6.37
N LEU A 100 14.25 -4.82 5.16
CA LEU A 100 15.14 -3.98 4.37
C LEU A 100 14.33 -2.94 3.59
N ASN A 101 14.65 -1.67 3.80
CA ASN A 101 14.12 -0.58 2.99
C ASN A 101 14.95 -0.43 1.69
N GLY A 102 14.70 -1.33 0.74
CA GLY A 102 15.39 -1.39 -0.55
C GLY A 102 16.80 -2.00 -0.45
N PHE A 103 17.72 -1.56 -1.32
CA PHE A 103 19.14 -1.99 -1.31
C PHE A 103 19.98 -1.25 -0.25
N CYS A 104 19.37 -0.41 0.57
CA CYS A 104 20.10 0.42 1.51
C CYS A 104 20.46 -0.40 2.75
N LEU A 105 21.74 -0.74 2.89
CA LEU A 105 22.27 -1.45 4.05
C LEU A 105 22.19 -0.64 5.36
N THR A 106 21.85 0.65 5.29
CA THR A 106 21.81 1.57 6.45
C THR A 106 20.91 1.09 7.58
N THR A 107 19.79 0.42 7.27
CA THR A 107 18.92 -0.17 8.30
C THR A 107 19.59 -1.34 9.01
N SER A 108 20.31 -2.20 8.28
CA SER A 108 21.09 -3.32 8.83
C SER A 108 22.27 -2.85 9.68
N LEU A 109 22.88 -1.71 9.32
CA LEU A 109 24.00 -1.13 10.08
C LEU A 109 23.57 -0.62 11.48
N ARG A 110 22.28 -0.29 11.67
CA ARG A 110 21.73 0.16 12.96
C ARG A 110 21.34 -0.99 13.89
N HIS A 111 21.41 -2.23 13.42
CA HIS A 111 21.03 -3.37 14.23
C HIS A 111 22.10 -3.66 15.29
N LYS A 112 21.69 -3.93 16.53
CA LYS A 112 22.59 -4.15 17.69
C LYS A 112 23.71 -5.16 17.44
N CYS A 113 23.44 -6.23 16.69
CA CYS A 113 24.43 -7.27 16.41
C CYS A 113 25.48 -6.84 15.36
N PHE A 114 25.22 -5.73 14.65
CA PHE A 114 26.20 -5.08 13.78
C PHE A 114 27.12 -4.15 14.57
N SER A 115 26.59 -3.41 15.55
CA SER A 115 27.40 -2.57 16.45
C SER A 115 28.48 -3.38 17.18
N GLY A 116 28.15 -4.59 17.66
CA GLY A 116 29.15 -5.47 18.26
C GLY A 116 30.22 -5.98 17.28
N LEU A 117 29.94 -5.99 15.96
CA LEU A 117 30.98 -6.28 14.97
C LEU A 117 31.86 -5.05 14.71
N GLN A 118 31.29 -3.84 14.75
CA GLN A 118 32.09 -2.62 14.67
C GLN A 118 33.01 -2.49 15.87
N GLU A 119 32.53 -2.73 17.09
CA GLU A 119 33.35 -2.77 18.29
C GLU A 119 34.44 -3.82 18.17
N VAL A 120 34.12 -5.06 17.80
CA VAL A 120 35.15 -6.09 17.58
C VAL A 120 36.16 -5.67 16.51
N VAL A 121 35.73 -5.08 15.39
CA VAL A 121 36.64 -4.55 14.37
C VAL A 121 37.50 -3.40 14.91
N GLN A 122 36.97 -2.59 15.83
CA GLN A 122 37.63 -1.41 16.38
C GLN A 122 38.58 -1.76 17.54
N THR A 123 38.22 -2.74 18.37
CA THR A 123 39.06 -3.37 19.40
C THR A 123 40.18 -4.18 18.75
N ILE A 124 39.91 -4.94 17.68
CA ILE A 124 40.95 -5.58 16.85
C ILE A 124 41.93 -4.54 16.28
N LYS A 125 41.43 -3.35 15.89
CA LYS A 125 42.27 -2.24 15.42
C LYS A 125 43.08 -1.56 16.53
N GLN A 126 42.56 -1.50 17.76
CA GLN A 126 43.18 -0.79 18.89
C GLN A 126 44.17 -1.66 19.67
N ASP A 127 43.84 -2.93 19.91
CA ASP A 127 44.64 -3.80 20.77
C ASP A 127 45.66 -4.63 19.98
N GLY A 128 45.54 -4.69 18.65
CA GLY A 128 46.38 -5.57 17.83
C GLY A 128 46.21 -7.06 18.18
N ILE A 129 45.17 -7.41 18.94
CA ILE A 129 44.92 -8.78 19.43
C ILE A 129 44.24 -9.59 18.34
N TYR A 130 44.97 -10.62 17.92
CA TYR A 130 44.63 -11.60 16.91
C TYR A 130 43.69 -12.69 17.47
N MET A 131 42.69 -13.12 16.70
CA MET A 131 41.86 -14.29 17.04
C MET A 131 42.73 -15.58 17.07
N PRO A 132 42.66 -16.40 18.13
CA PRO A 132 43.32 -17.71 18.16
C PRO A 132 42.46 -18.71 17.38
N GLY A 133 42.90 -19.10 16.18
CA GLY A 133 42.25 -20.15 15.40
C GLY A 133 42.42 -20.03 13.88
N ASN A 134 42.72 -18.83 13.38
CA ASN A 134 43.21 -18.65 12.01
C ASN A 134 44.54 -17.90 12.11
N LYS A 135 45.65 -18.61 11.89
CA LYS A 135 46.97 -18.00 11.71
C LYS A 135 46.96 -17.15 10.43
N LEU A 136 46.40 -15.96 10.50
CA LEU A 136 46.93 -14.87 9.69
C LEU A 136 48.10 -14.31 10.51
N LEU A 137 49.25 -14.19 9.87
CA LEU A 137 50.40 -13.52 10.47
C LEU A 137 50.04 -12.04 10.59
N ALA A 138 50.44 -11.38 11.68
CA ALA A 138 50.39 -9.93 11.76
C ALA A 138 50.95 -9.35 10.45
N LEU A 139 50.09 -8.70 9.66
CA LEU A 139 50.56 -8.05 8.44
C LEU A 139 51.48 -6.93 8.91
N PRO A 140 52.75 -6.88 8.47
CA PRO A 140 53.63 -5.78 8.82
C PRO A 140 52.92 -4.45 8.46
N LYS A 141 53.26 -3.35 9.13
CA LYS A 141 52.90 -2.03 8.61
C LYS A 141 53.60 -1.89 7.25
N TRP A 142 52.91 -2.22 6.17
CA TRP A 142 53.46 -2.23 4.81
C TRP A 142 53.83 -0.80 4.46
N LYS A 143 55.11 -0.45 4.62
CA LYS A 143 55.61 0.86 4.25
C LYS A 143 56.19 0.86 2.83
N LYS A 144 56.51 -0.30 2.24
CA LYS A 144 57.26 -0.39 0.97
C LYS A 144 56.89 -1.62 0.14
N TRP A 145 56.82 -1.45 -1.18
CA TRP A 145 56.58 -2.50 -2.20
C TRP A 145 57.53 -3.72 -2.12
N LYS A 146 58.71 -3.54 -1.51
CA LYS A 146 59.74 -4.59 -1.39
C LYS A 146 59.22 -5.86 -0.70
N ASP A 147 58.23 -5.73 0.19
CA ASP A 147 57.66 -6.86 0.92
C ASP A 147 56.72 -7.71 0.06
N VAL A 148 56.09 -7.12 -0.98
CA VAL A 148 55.28 -7.85 -1.97
C VAL A 148 56.19 -8.60 -2.96
N ASN A 149 57.33 -8.01 -3.32
CA ASN A 149 58.30 -8.61 -4.23
C ASN A 149 59.13 -9.75 -3.59
N ALA A 150 59.12 -9.89 -2.26
CA ALA A 150 59.85 -10.95 -1.55
C ALA A 150 59.24 -12.37 -1.71
N GLY A 151 58.22 -12.52 -2.55
CA GLY A 151 57.64 -13.81 -2.93
C GLY A 151 56.35 -14.19 -2.21
N SER A 152 56.09 -13.66 -1.01
CA SER A 152 54.93 -14.09 -0.19
C SER A 152 53.54 -13.65 -0.70
N TYR A 153 53.47 -12.87 -1.78
CA TYR A 153 52.23 -12.33 -2.31
C TYR A 153 52.21 -12.37 -3.84
N LYS A 154 51.05 -12.72 -4.40
CA LYS A 154 50.79 -12.74 -5.84
C LYS A 154 49.83 -11.61 -6.20
N ILE A 155 50.18 -10.86 -7.23
CA ILE A 155 49.29 -9.89 -7.85
C ILE A 155 48.26 -10.67 -8.69
N MET A 156 46.98 -10.54 -8.34
CA MET A 156 45.89 -11.05 -9.17
C MET A 156 45.43 -9.93 -10.08
N LEU A 157 45.52 -10.18 -11.40
CA LEU A 157 44.99 -9.27 -12.40
C LEU A 157 43.50 -9.04 -12.14
N SER A 158 43.11 -7.77 -12.15
CA SER A 158 41.72 -7.34 -11.96
C SER A 158 40.81 -8.00 -13.01
N ILE A 159 39.92 -8.88 -12.56
CA ILE A 159 38.85 -9.45 -13.38
C ILE A 159 37.72 -8.42 -13.40
N GLU A 160 37.49 -7.82 -14.58
CA GLU A 160 36.35 -6.98 -14.99
C GLU A 160 35.47 -6.37 -13.88
N MET A 161 36.08 -5.65 -12.94
CA MET A 161 35.33 -4.87 -11.95
C MET A 161 34.96 -3.53 -12.61
N GLY A 162 33.66 -3.33 -12.86
CA GLY A 162 33.10 -2.35 -13.81
C GLY A 162 33.33 -0.85 -13.55
N THR A 163 34.28 -0.45 -12.70
CA THR A 163 34.68 0.96 -12.57
C THR A 163 36.05 1.21 -13.19
N VAL A 164 36.21 2.38 -13.80
CA VAL A 164 37.44 2.85 -14.44
C VAL A 164 38.66 2.72 -13.53
N SER A 165 38.49 2.93 -12.23
CA SER A 165 39.57 2.84 -11.24
C SER A 165 40.21 1.45 -11.19
N TRP A 166 39.43 0.39 -11.38
CA TRP A 166 39.93 -0.99 -11.35
C TRP A 166 40.74 -1.39 -12.59
N GLN A 167 40.83 -0.55 -13.62
CA GLN A 167 41.68 -0.81 -14.79
C GLN A 167 43.18 -0.64 -14.51
N ILE A 168 43.53 0.04 -13.41
CA ILE A 168 44.93 0.31 -13.04
C ILE A 168 45.27 -0.18 -11.63
N LEU A 169 44.37 -0.96 -11.03
CA LEU A 169 44.50 -1.50 -9.69
C LEU A 169 44.40 -3.01 -9.78
N ASP A 170 45.39 -3.69 -9.23
CA ASP A 170 45.43 -5.14 -9.11
C ASP A 170 45.18 -5.54 -7.66
N MET A 171 44.46 -6.65 -7.47
CA MET A 171 44.26 -7.22 -6.14
C MET A 171 45.51 -7.96 -5.70
N ILE A 172 45.74 -8.00 -4.40
CA ILE A 172 46.89 -8.69 -3.82
C ILE A 172 46.36 -9.91 -3.09
N ALA A 173 46.87 -11.08 -3.44
CA ALA A 173 46.60 -12.33 -2.75
C ALA A 173 47.89 -12.86 -2.12
N ARG A 174 47.76 -13.60 -1.03
CA ARG A 174 48.84 -14.42 -0.46
C ARG A 174 49.05 -15.67 -1.33
N GLU A 175 50.16 -16.38 -1.13
CA GLU A 175 50.42 -17.66 -1.82
C GLU A 175 49.33 -18.72 -1.56
N ASP A 176 48.65 -18.66 -0.41
CA ASP A 176 47.51 -19.51 -0.06
C ASP A 176 46.20 -19.13 -0.77
N GLY A 177 46.22 -18.10 -1.63
CA GLY A 177 45.07 -17.58 -2.36
C GLY A 177 44.21 -16.59 -1.57
N PHE A 178 44.56 -16.26 -0.32
CA PHE A 178 43.79 -15.31 0.48
C PHE A 178 43.98 -13.87 -0.01
N ILE A 179 42.87 -13.21 -0.35
CA ILE A 179 42.86 -11.82 -0.82
C ILE A 179 43.06 -10.85 0.35
N VAL A 180 44.02 -9.94 0.22
CA VAL A 180 44.25 -8.85 1.16
C VAL A 180 43.31 -7.69 0.82
N SER A 181 42.16 -7.60 1.50
CA SER A 181 41.07 -6.65 1.18
C SER A 181 41.39 -5.18 1.41
N ASP A 182 42.43 -4.92 2.20
CA ASP A 182 42.74 -3.59 2.73
C ASP A 182 43.78 -2.86 1.86
N TYR A 183 44.38 -3.57 0.90
CA TYR A 183 45.37 -3.02 -0.01
C TYR A 183 45.14 -3.44 -1.45
N VAL A 184 45.39 -2.50 -2.36
CA VAL A 184 45.48 -2.75 -3.81
C VAL A 184 46.82 -2.28 -4.33
N SER A 185 47.34 -2.95 -5.37
CA SER A 185 48.55 -2.51 -6.05
C SER A 185 48.20 -1.69 -7.27
N CYS A 186 48.81 -0.52 -7.48
CA CYS A 186 48.68 0.15 -8.76
C CYS A 186 49.50 -0.62 -9.82
N SER A 187 48.83 -1.12 -10.86
CA SER A 187 49.45 -1.91 -11.92
C SER A 187 50.55 -1.15 -12.68
N LYS A 188 50.48 0.19 -12.69
CA LYS A 188 51.42 1.09 -13.37
C LYS A 188 52.69 1.42 -12.58
N CYS A 189 52.55 1.98 -11.37
CA CYS A 189 53.70 2.41 -10.57
C CYS A 189 54.13 1.39 -9.52
N LYS A 190 53.36 0.30 -9.35
CA LYS A 190 53.58 -0.72 -8.33
C LYS A 190 53.58 -0.17 -6.89
N ASN A 191 52.86 0.92 -6.63
CA ASN A 191 52.63 1.38 -5.26
C ASN A 191 51.45 0.63 -4.64
N LEU A 192 51.57 0.34 -3.34
CA LEU A 192 50.48 -0.15 -2.50
C LEU A 192 49.58 1.01 -2.06
N LEU A 193 48.28 0.84 -2.22
CA LEU A 193 47.28 1.81 -1.83
C LEU A 193 46.34 1.19 -0.80
N ASP A 194 46.13 1.91 0.30
CA ASP A 194 45.18 1.52 1.34
C ASP A 194 43.75 1.77 0.86
N CYS A 195 42.92 0.72 0.88
CA CYS A 195 41.50 0.77 0.52
C CYS A 195 40.56 0.56 1.73
N ASN A 196 41.08 0.70 2.96
CA ASN A 196 40.28 0.62 4.19
C ASN A 196 39.18 1.68 4.29
N ASP A 197 39.28 2.78 3.54
CA ASP A 197 38.19 3.72 3.40
C ASP A 197 37.23 3.22 2.30
N LEU A 198 36.02 2.85 2.71
CA LEU A 198 34.85 2.52 1.86
C LEU A 198 34.50 3.62 0.82
N LEU A 199 35.25 4.71 0.80
CA LEU A 199 35.17 5.77 -0.18
C LEU A 199 36.40 5.67 -1.09
N LEU A 200 36.16 5.48 -2.38
CA LEU A 200 37.13 5.53 -3.49
C LEU A 200 38.03 6.80 -3.55
N GLY A 201 37.94 7.70 -2.56
CA GLY A 201 38.66 8.96 -2.46
C GLY A 201 40.17 8.78 -2.54
N ASN A 202 40.75 7.90 -1.73
CA ASN A 202 42.21 7.69 -1.71
C ASN A 202 42.72 7.13 -3.05
N LEU A 203 41.94 6.24 -3.67
CA LEU A 203 42.26 5.66 -4.98
C LEU A 203 42.19 6.71 -6.11
N SER A 204 41.23 7.64 -6.03
CA SER A 204 41.08 8.72 -7.02
C SER A 204 42.17 9.78 -6.95
N GLN A 205 42.84 9.94 -5.80
CA GLN A 205 43.93 10.89 -5.62
C GLN A 205 45.28 10.37 -6.13
N HIS A 206 45.37 9.07 -6.42
CA HIS A 206 46.62 8.46 -6.86
C HIS A 206 47.11 9.03 -8.20
N SER A 207 48.41 9.34 -8.31
CA SER A 207 48.98 10.04 -9.46
C SER A 207 48.75 9.31 -10.80
N CYS A 208 48.77 7.97 -10.81
CA CYS A 208 48.51 7.17 -12.00
C CYS A 208 47.04 7.16 -12.46
N PHE A 209 46.12 7.63 -11.62
CA PHE A 209 44.70 7.75 -11.96
C PHE A 209 44.45 8.96 -12.87
N TRP A 210 45.16 10.08 -12.68
CA TRP A 210 44.96 11.31 -13.45
C TRP A 210 45.13 11.14 -14.97
N PRO A 211 46.17 10.43 -15.48
CA PRO A 211 46.28 10.18 -16.92
C PRO A 211 45.12 9.34 -17.47
N LEU A 212 44.64 8.35 -16.70
CA LEU A 212 43.51 7.50 -17.09
C LEU A 212 42.22 8.34 -17.16
N GLN A 213 41.97 9.15 -16.12
CA GLN A 213 40.85 10.06 -16.06
C GLN A 213 40.90 11.10 -17.19
N ARG A 214 42.07 11.69 -17.47
CA ARG A 214 42.27 12.61 -18.61
C ARG A 214 42.06 11.92 -19.95
N SER A 215 42.53 10.68 -20.12
CA SER A 215 42.31 9.92 -21.36
C SER A 215 40.83 9.63 -21.59
N LEU A 216 40.07 9.37 -20.52
CA LEU A 216 38.63 9.17 -20.59
C LEU A 216 37.86 10.47 -20.81
N LEU A 217 38.36 11.59 -20.27
CA LEU A 217 37.82 12.92 -20.55
C LEU A 217 38.09 13.36 -22.00
N ARG A 218 39.26 13.01 -22.57
CA ARG A 218 39.59 13.25 -23.99
C ARG A 218 38.85 12.31 -24.94
N LYS A 219 38.72 11.03 -24.59
CA LYS A 219 37.82 10.12 -25.31
C LYS A 219 36.38 10.62 -25.22
N ARG A 220 35.97 11.21 -24.09
CA ARG A 220 34.66 11.89 -23.98
C ARG A 220 34.52 13.13 -24.85
N SER A 221 35.59 13.87 -25.18
CA SER A 221 35.51 15.04 -26.05
C SER A 221 35.41 14.68 -27.53
N SER A 222 36.17 13.68 -28.00
CA SER A 222 36.04 13.18 -29.38
C SER A 222 34.76 12.36 -29.59
N PHE A 223 34.34 11.60 -28.57
CA PHE A 223 33.05 10.92 -28.60
C PHE A 223 31.89 11.92 -28.47
N ARG A 224 32.08 13.13 -27.90
CA ARG A 224 31.03 14.15 -27.73
C ARG A 224 30.50 14.67 -29.06
N GLU A 225 31.34 14.84 -30.08
CA GLU A 225 30.87 15.33 -31.39
C GLU A 225 30.07 14.26 -32.14
N SER A 226 30.51 13.00 -32.08
CA SER A 226 29.81 11.89 -32.74
C SER A 226 28.59 11.41 -31.95
N THR A 227 28.62 11.47 -30.62
CA THR A 227 27.48 11.12 -29.77
C THR A 227 26.56 12.27 -29.44
N GLU A 228 26.88 13.56 -29.62
CA GLU A 228 25.85 14.60 -29.50
C GLU A 228 24.82 14.49 -30.62
N VAL A 229 25.20 14.05 -31.82
CA VAL A 229 24.27 13.81 -32.93
C VAL A 229 23.41 12.56 -32.65
N VAL A 230 24.04 11.44 -32.28
CA VAL A 230 23.33 10.18 -31.99
C VAL A 230 22.56 10.23 -30.66
N GLN A 231 23.07 10.90 -29.62
CA GLN A 231 22.34 11.12 -28.37
C GLN A 231 21.30 12.21 -28.49
N LYS A 232 21.43 13.25 -29.33
CA LYS A 232 20.29 14.12 -29.61
C LYS A 232 19.19 13.32 -30.29
N ASP A 233 19.51 12.50 -31.27
CA ASP A 233 18.51 11.69 -31.98
C ASP A 233 17.90 10.60 -31.07
N VAL A 234 18.70 9.86 -30.29
CA VAL A 234 18.21 8.84 -29.34
C VAL A 234 17.50 9.45 -28.14
N LYS A 235 17.97 10.59 -27.60
CA LYS A 235 17.28 11.31 -26.51
C LYS A 235 16.01 11.99 -27.02
N GLN A 236 15.98 12.46 -28.27
CA GLN A 236 14.77 12.99 -28.91
C GLN A 236 13.78 11.86 -29.21
N LYS A 237 14.22 10.70 -29.70
CA LYS A 237 13.38 9.51 -29.92
C LYS A 237 12.88 8.88 -28.60
N LEU A 238 13.71 8.80 -27.56
CA LEU A 238 13.31 8.37 -26.22
C LEU A 238 12.42 9.40 -25.53
N GLN A 239 12.68 10.70 -25.69
CA GLN A 239 11.79 11.74 -25.17
C GLN A 239 10.47 11.78 -25.93
N LEU A 240 10.43 11.55 -27.23
CA LEU A 240 9.20 11.50 -28.02
C LEU A 240 8.38 10.25 -27.66
N GLY A 241 8.99 9.06 -27.66
CA GLY A 241 8.29 7.83 -27.27
C GLY A 241 7.84 7.81 -25.81
N PHE A 242 8.62 8.43 -24.89
CA PHE A 242 8.23 8.56 -23.49
C PHE A 242 7.21 9.69 -23.25
N ARG A 243 7.16 10.72 -24.11
CA ARG A 243 6.21 11.82 -24.01
C ARG A 243 4.86 11.45 -24.62
N GLU A 244 4.85 10.67 -25.70
CA GLU A 244 3.63 10.06 -26.23
C GLU A 244 3.02 9.08 -25.21
N SER A 245 3.84 8.26 -24.53
CA SER A 245 3.31 7.34 -23.52
C SER A 245 2.74 8.06 -22.30
N ILE A 246 3.34 9.19 -21.89
CA ILE A 246 2.83 9.91 -20.72
C ILE A 246 1.56 10.71 -21.00
N GLU A 247 1.40 11.26 -22.21
CA GLU A 247 0.17 11.97 -22.58
C GLU A 247 -1.01 11.00 -22.68
N VAL A 248 -0.78 9.78 -23.20
CA VAL A 248 -1.79 8.71 -23.20
C VAL A 248 -2.18 8.32 -21.78
N VAL A 249 -1.20 8.09 -20.89
CA VAL A 249 -1.46 7.77 -19.48
C VAL A 249 -2.18 8.92 -18.78
N GLN A 250 -1.81 10.18 -19.03
CA GLN A 250 -2.47 11.34 -18.46
C GLN A 250 -3.94 11.40 -18.86
N LYS A 251 -4.25 11.26 -20.15
CA LYS A 251 -5.64 11.25 -20.66
C LYS A 251 -6.46 10.09 -20.07
N ASP A 252 -5.90 8.88 -20.01
CA ASP A 252 -6.56 7.72 -19.39
C ASP A 252 -6.86 7.96 -17.90
N VAL A 253 -5.90 8.50 -17.15
CA VAL A 253 -6.08 8.82 -15.73
C VAL A 253 -7.11 9.93 -15.53
N GLU A 254 -7.09 10.98 -16.36
CA GLU A 254 -8.09 12.05 -16.35
C GLU A 254 -9.50 11.51 -16.61
N GLN A 255 -9.65 10.64 -17.61
CA GLN A 255 -10.91 9.97 -17.91
C GLN A 255 -11.37 9.08 -16.74
N LYS A 256 -10.46 8.32 -16.12
CA LYS A 256 -10.77 7.47 -14.95
C LYS A 256 -11.16 8.27 -13.71
N LEU A 257 -10.60 9.46 -13.53
CA LEU A 257 -11.02 10.41 -12.49
C LEU A 257 -12.44 10.92 -12.78
N GLN A 258 -12.74 11.32 -14.01
CA GLN A 258 -14.08 11.78 -14.42
C GLN A 258 -15.15 10.68 -14.26
N LEU A 259 -14.81 9.42 -14.55
CA LEU A 259 -15.70 8.28 -14.37
C LEU A 259 -15.85 7.83 -12.90
N GLY A 260 -15.12 8.44 -11.95
CA GLY A 260 -15.12 8.03 -10.55
C GLY A 260 -14.51 6.64 -10.30
N LEU A 261 -13.62 6.20 -11.19
CA LEU A 261 -12.84 4.97 -11.03
C LEU A 261 -11.59 5.22 -10.17
N TYR A 262 -11.02 6.42 -10.27
CA TYR A 262 -9.94 6.92 -9.41
C TYR A 262 -10.45 8.06 -8.52
N PHE A 263 -9.73 8.31 -7.43
CA PHE A 263 -10.06 9.29 -6.41
C PHE A 263 -8.86 10.18 -6.10
N LEU A 264 -9.11 11.45 -5.76
CA LEU A 264 -8.07 12.36 -5.29
C LEU A 264 -7.91 12.19 -3.78
N VAL A 265 -6.67 12.00 -3.33
CA VAL A 265 -6.32 11.84 -1.91
C VAL A 265 -5.42 13.00 -1.50
N GLU A 266 -5.77 13.66 -0.41
CA GLU A 266 -4.94 14.73 0.16
C GLU A 266 -3.74 14.13 0.90
N ASN A 267 -2.60 14.82 0.84
CA ASN A 267 -1.43 14.43 1.61
C ASN A 267 -1.50 15.08 2.99
N GLU A 268 -2.17 14.40 3.94
CA GLU A 268 -2.36 14.90 5.31
C GLU A 268 -1.08 14.86 6.15
N GLU A 269 -0.15 13.96 5.82
CA GLU A 269 1.07 13.74 6.62
C GLU A 269 2.07 14.90 6.53
N THR A 270 1.90 15.80 5.56
CA THR A 270 2.86 16.86 5.32
C THR A 270 2.18 18.23 5.41
N ASN A 271 2.52 18.99 6.45
CA ASN A 271 2.19 20.42 6.63
C ASN A 271 2.84 21.33 5.56
N ASN A 272 3.21 20.77 4.40
CA ASN A 272 3.93 21.46 3.35
C ASN A 272 2.94 22.14 2.40
N ALA A 273 3.05 23.46 2.30
CA ALA A 273 2.22 24.32 1.45
C ALA A 273 2.16 23.88 -0.03
N ILE A 274 3.13 23.10 -0.51
CA ILE A 274 3.08 22.51 -1.85
C ILE A 274 1.83 21.62 -2.00
N TRP A 275 1.53 20.77 -1.02
CA TRP A 275 0.42 19.80 -1.12
C TRP A 275 -0.97 20.44 -0.98
N GLN A 276 -1.06 21.70 -0.59
CA GLN A 276 -2.32 22.45 -0.72
C GLN A 276 -2.75 22.62 -2.20
N LYS A 277 -1.81 22.51 -3.14
CA LYS A 277 -2.05 22.65 -4.59
C LYS A 277 -2.08 21.33 -5.34
N PHE A 278 -1.64 20.23 -4.73
CA PHE A 278 -1.49 18.93 -5.39
C PHE A 278 -2.12 17.81 -4.57
N CYS A 279 -2.64 16.79 -5.24
CA CYS A 279 -3.19 15.59 -4.62
C CYS A 279 -2.52 14.35 -5.19
N PHE A 280 -2.50 13.29 -4.38
CA PHE A 280 -2.28 11.95 -4.90
C PHE A 280 -3.52 11.45 -5.63
N ILE A 281 -3.31 10.51 -6.54
CA ILE A 281 -4.38 9.82 -7.24
C ILE A 281 -4.40 8.39 -6.72
N SER A 282 -5.53 7.98 -6.15
CA SER A 282 -5.75 6.64 -5.61
C SER A 282 -6.74 5.87 -6.48
N ARG A 283 -6.47 4.59 -6.69
CA ARG A 283 -7.38 3.66 -7.38
C ARG A 283 -8.52 3.24 -6.44
N ARG A 284 -9.51 2.53 -6.96
CA ARG A 284 -10.64 2.00 -6.17
C ARG A 284 -10.22 1.04 -5.05
N ASP A 285 -9.11 0.34 -5.21
CA ASP A 285 -8.51 -0.53 -4.19
C ASP A 285 -7.68 0.24 -3.14
N ARG A 286 -7.74 1.59 -3.15
CA ARG A 286 -6.96 2.51 -2.32
C ARG A 286 -5.46 2.57 -2.64
N SER A 287 -4.96 1.84 -3.63
CA SER A 287 -3.56 1.96 -4.04
C SER A 287 -3.27 3.34 -4.64
N ILE A 288 -2.18 3.97 -4.22
CA ILE A 288 -1.76 5.29 -4.72
C ILE A 288 -0.91 5.11 -5.97
N LEU A 289 -1.21 5.88 -7.02
CA LEU A 289 -0.39 5.98 -8.21
C LEU A 289 0.83 6.85 -7.91
N THR A 290 1.93 6.23 -7.47
CA THR A 290 3.11 6.92 -6.94
C THR A 290 3.85 7.80 -7.96
N GLU A 291 3.72 7.51 -9.25
CA GLU A 291 4.44 8.25 -10.31
C GLU A 291 3.65 9.40 -10.92
N ILE A 292 2.41 9.62 -10.49
CA ILE A 292 1.56 10.70 -11.00
C ILE A 292 0.80 11.39 -9.88
N ILE A 293 0.59 12.69 -10.06
CA ILE A 293 -0.10 13.55 -9.09
C ILE A 293 -1.06 14.48 -9.82
N TRP A 294 -2.12 14.89 -9.14
CA TRP A 294 -3.12 15.81 -9.66
C TRP A 294 -2.82 17.23 -9.21
N CYS A 295 -2.84 18.20 -10.12
CA CYS A 295 -2.81 19.62 -9.74
C CYS A 295 -4.23 20.17 -9.55
N LYS A 296 -4.58 20.59 -8.33
CA LYS A 296 -5.89 21.17 -8.01
C LYS A 296 -6.19 22.48 -8.72
N GLN A 297 -5.15 23.21 -9.17
CA GLN A 297 -5.30 24.55 -9.75
C GLN A 297 -5.54 24.53 -11.27
N CYS A 298 -4.83 23.68 -12.01
CA CYS A 298 -5.04 23.55 -13.46
C CYS A 298 -5.83 22.31 -13.86
N SER A 299 -6.20 21.46 -12.90
CA SER A 299 -6.95 20.21 -13.13
C SER A 299 -6.28 19.30 -14.15
N ARG A 300 -4.96 19.09 -14.01
CA ARG A 300 -4.16 18.23 -14.88
C ARG A 300 -3.40 17.18 -14.08
N VAL A 301 -3.23 16.01 -14.69
CA VAL A 301 -2.35 14.94 -14.20
C VAL A 301 -0.91 15.28 -14.57
N LEU A 302 0.01 15.15 -13.61
CA LEU A 302 1.43 15.48 -13.75
C LEU A 302 2.28 14.27 -13.38
N LYS A 303 3.44 14.11 -14.03
CA LYS A 303 4.44 13.13 -13.59
C LYS A 303 5.06 13.57 -12.27
N TYR A 304 5.08 12.68 -11.29
CA TYR A 304 5.71 12.89 -10.00
C TYR A 304 7.08 12.22 -9.96
N LEU A 305 8.13 13.04 -9.92
CA LEU A 305 9.52 12.60 -9.75
C LEU A 305 10.09 13.06 -8.40
N GLY A 306 9.21 13.20 -7.40
CA GLY A 306 9.53 13.76 -6.09
C GLY A 306 9.25 15.27 -5.97
N PRO A 307 9.49 15.88 -4.79
CA PRO A 307 9.06 17.24 -4.46
C PRO A 307 9.59 18.34 -5.39
N LEU A 308 10.78 18.16 -5.96
CA LEU A 308 11.38 19.14 -6.88
C LEU A 308 10.60 19.26 -8.20
N SER A 309 9.93 18.20 -8.65
CA SER A 309 9.09 18.25 -9.86
C SER A 309 7.88 19.16 -9.67
N LEU A 310 7.26 19.12 -8.49
CA LEU A 310 6.16 20.01 -8.11
C LEU A 310 6.60 21.47 -8.05
N LYS A 311 7.85 21.71 -7.63
CA LYS A 311 8.42 23.05 -7.52
C LYS A 311 8.52 23.79 -8.85
N ARG A 312 8.63 23.05 -9.96
CA ARG A 312 8.77 23.58 -11.33
C ARG A 312 7.43 23.77 -12.04
N HIS A 313 6.32 23.27 -11.49
CA HIS A 313 5.03 23.37 -12.14
C HIS A 313 4.49 24.82 -12.11
N ARG A 314 3.94 25.29 -13.24
CA ARG A 314 3.56 26.70 -13.47
C ARG A 314 2.59 27.25 -12.42
N CYS A 315 1.66 26.42 -11.94
CA CYS A 315 0.69 26.82 -10.91
C CYS A 315 1.33 27.09 -9.54
N ARG A 316 2.56 26.66 -9.28
CA ARG A 316 3.24 27.00 -8.03
C ARG A 316 3.56 28.49 -7.93
N GLY A 317 4.13 29.07 -9.00
CA GLY A 317 4.63 30.45 -9.05
C GLY A 317 3.55 31.50 -9.29
N GLN A 318 2.38 31.10 -9.81
CA GLN A 318 1.26 32.02 -9.94
C GLN A 318 0.66 32.29 -8.56
N LYS A 319 0.85 33.53 -8.08
CA LYS A 319 -0.03 34.10 -7.04
C LYS A 319 -1.46 33.95 -7.58
N ARG A 320 -2.40 33.53 -6.71
CA ARG A 320 -3.81 33.30 -7.10
C ARG A 320 -4.28 34.52 -7.91
N ASN A 321 -4.56 34.32 -9.18
CA ASN A 321 -5.06 35.40 -10.02
C ASN A 321 -6.49 35.71 -9.55
N PRO A 322 -6.78 36.90 -9.00
CA PRO A 322 -8.07 37.19 -8.38
C PRO A 322 -9.23 37.11 -9.38
N LYS A 323 -8.98 37.22 -10.69
CA LYS A 323 -9.99 37.02 -11.74
C LYS A 323 -10.42 35.55 -11.94
N VAL A 324 -9.72 34.57 -11.37
CA VAL A 324 -10.18 33.16 -11.29
C VAL A 324 -10.87 32.89 -9.94
N ALA A 325 -10.94 33.88 -9.04
CA ALA A 325 -11.70 33.78 -7.80
C ALA A 325 -13.21 33.95 -8.00
N GLU A 326 -13.67 34.56 -9.11
CA GLU A 326 -15.09 34.52 -9.49
C GLU A 326 -15.54 33.11 -9.91
N THR A 327 -14.63 32.29 -10.44
CA THR A 327 -14.85 30.85 -10.66
C THR A 327 -14.76 30.03 -9.36
N ARG A 328 -14.47 30.63 -8.19
CA ARG A 328 -14.48 29.92 -6.90
C ARG A 328 -15.87 29.78 -6.27
N SER A 329 -16.87 30.55 -6.69
CA SER A 329 -18.27 30.18 -6.39
C SER A 329 -18.61 28.82 -7.03
N THR A 330 -17.95 28.46 -8.13
CA THR A 330 -18.11 27.18 -8.83
C THR A 330 -17.16 26.06 -8.36
N ILE A 331 -16.15 26.35 -7.54
CA ILE A 331 -15.25 25.29 -7.00
C ILE A 331 -15.71 24.80 -5.62
N ASN A 332 -16.50 25.57 -4.86
CA ASN A 332 -17.37 24.95 -3.86
C ASN A 332 -18.43 24.05 -4.52
N ASN A 333 -18.77 24.30 -5.79
CA ASN A 333 -19.58 23.41 -6.63
C ASN A 333 -18.80 22.24 -7.27
N SER A 334 -17.47 22.16 -7.16
CA SER A 334 -16.75 20.95 -7.59
C SER A 334 -16.96 19.80 -6.58
N SER A 335 -17.15 20.15 -5.30
CA SER A 335 -17.68 19.20 -4.30
C SER A 335 -19.12 18.80 -4.62
N SER A 336 -19.94 19.71 -5.18
CA SER A 336 -21.31 19.38 -5.58
C SER A 336 -21.31 18.47 -6.81
N PHE A 337 -20.45 18.70 -7.80
CA PHE A 337 -20.39 17.81 -8.97
C PHE A 337 -19.99 16.38 -8.61
N ALA A 338 -18.95 16.22 -7.78
CA ALA A 338 -18.54 14.91 -7.30
C ALA A 338 -19.66 14.25 -6.47
N MET A 339 -20.35 15.01 -5.63
CA MET A 339 -21.48 14.50 -4.85
C MET A 339 -22.70 14.17 -5.72
N ASP A 340 -23.00 14.93 -6.76
CA ASP A 340 -24.10 14.66 -7.69
C ASP A 340 -23.85 13.37 -8.47
N MET A 341 -22.60 13.13 -8.89
CA MET A 341 -22.22 11.86 -9.51
C MET A 341 -22.36 10.69 -8.54
N ILE A 342 -21.94 10.85 -7.28
CA ILE A 342 -22.10 9.83 -6.24
C ILE A 342 -23.59 9.58 -5.96
N GLN A 343 -24.40 10.63 -5.80
CA GLN A 343 -25.84 10.54 -5.57
C GLN A 343 -26.53 9.79 -6.71
N LYS A 344 -26.36 10.22 -7.96
CA LYS A 344 -26.93 9.53 -9.14
C LYS A 344 -26.44 8.09 -9.28
N GLY A 345 -25.19 7.83 -8.89
CA GLY A 345 -24.64 6.47 -8.85
C GLY A 345 -25.30 5.59 -7.80
N VAL A 346 -25.54 6.14 -6.60
CA VAL A 346 -26.21 5.45 -5.49
C VAL A 346 -27.70 5.24 -5.80
N GLU A 347 -28.40 6.25 -6.35
CA GLU A 347 -29.80 6.15 -6.78
C GLU A 347 -30.04 5.01 -7.77
N ARG A 348 -29.18 4.90 -8.81
CA ARG A 348 -29.25 3.79 -9.77
C ARG A 348 -29.08 2.44 -9.09
N LYS A 349 -28.17 2.34 -8.10
CA LYS A 349 -27.93 1.10 -7.36
C LYS A 349 -29.04 0.74 -6.38
N ILE A 350 -29.75 1.72 -5.85
CA ILE A 350 -30.98 1.49 -5.06
C ILE A 350 -32.09 0.99 -5.98
N LYS A 351 -32.33 1.65 -7.12
CA LYS A 351 -33.36 1.27 -8.09
C LYS A 351 -33.18 -0.14 -8.66
N THR A 352 -31.94 -0.58 -8.81
CA THR A 352 -31.58 -1.92 -9.29
C THR A 352 -31.52 -2.99 -8.18
N GLY A 353 -31.79 -2.61 -6.92
CA GLY A 353 -31.81 -3.55 -5.78
C GLY A 353 -30.43 -3.94 -5.23
N PHE A 354 -29.32 -3.40 -5.76
CA PHE A 354 -27.97 -3.66 -5.25
C PHE A 354 -27.74 -3.08 -3.85
N TYR A 355 -28.40 -1.97 -3.52
CA TYR A 355 -28.36 -1.34 -2.20
C TYR A 355 -29.73 -1.45 -1.52
N LYS A 356 -29.72 -1.70 -0.21
CA LYS A 356 -30.92 -1.84 0.62
C LYS A 356 -31.09 -0.63 1.52
N LEU A 357 -32.33 -0.19 1.71
CA LEU A 357 -32.69 0.86 2.66
C LEU A 357 -32.88 0.24 4.05
N LYS A 358 -32.13 0.71 5.06
CA LYS A 358 -32.12 0.14 6.42
C LYS A 358 -32.44 1.21 7.46
N GLY A 359 -33.40 0.89 8.33
CA GLY A 359 -33.80 1.74 9.47
C GLY A 359 -34.36 3.10 9.05
N ASN A 360 -34.81 3.87 10.04
CA ASN A 360 -35.19 5.27 9.83
C ASN A 360 -33.95 6.14 10.06
N ALA A 361 -33.74 7.13 9.19
CA ALA A 361 -32.78 8.19 9.49
C ALA A 361 -33.36 9.05 10.62
N VAL A 362 -32.51 9.39 11.58
CA VAL A 362 -32.81 10.18 12.79
C VAL A 362 -33.93 11.21 12.56
N HIS A 363 -35.07 11.01 13.24
CA HIS A 363 -36.28 11.86 13.30
C HIS A 363 -37.15 12.03 12.04
N CYS A 364 -36.85 11.40 10.91
CA CYS A 364 -37.70 11.47 9.72
C CYS A 364 -38.07 10.09 9.20
N THR A 365 -39.35 9.72 9.30
CA THR A 365 -39.85 8.40 8.87
C THR A 365 -39.78 8.21 7.36
N SER A 366 -39.79 9.31 6.58
CA SER A 366 -39.69 9.24 5.11
C SER A 366 -38.28 8.96 4.60
N PHE A 367 -37.26 8.95 5.45
CA PHE A 367 -35.86 8.74 5.05
C PHE A 367 -35.25 7.49 5.69
N ALA A 368 -34.38 6.84 4.93
CA ALA A 368 -33.66 5.64 5.38
C ALA A 368 -32.16 5.76 5.13
N HIS A 369 -31.37 5.08 5.97
CA HIS A 369 -29.95 4.89 5.69
C HIS A 369 -29.78 3.90 4.53
N ILE A 370 -28.74 4.12 3.73
CA ILE A 370 -28.44 3.29 2.56
C ILE A 370 -27.38 2.28 2.99
N SER A 371 -27.64 1.00 2.76
CA SER A 371 -26.72 -0.10 3.07
C SER A 371 -26.36 -0.90 1.83
N LYS A 372 -25.11 -1.34 1.75
CA LYS A 372 -24.63 -2.28 0.71
C LYS A 372 -25.14 -3.69 1.02
N SER A 373 -25.04 -4.60 0.05
CA SER A 373 -25.37 -6.02 0.22
C SER A 373 -24.60 -6.71 1.35
N ASN A 374 -23.40 -6.22 1.68
CA ASN A 374 -22.58 -6.71 2.80
C ASN A 374 -22.94 -6.08 4.17
N GLY A 375 -24.04 -5.34 4.27
CA GLY A 375 -24.49 -4.70 5.51
C GLY A 375 -23.82 -3.35 5.84
N MET A 376 -22.78 -2.94 5.11
CA MET A 376 -22.13 -1.65 5.36
C MET A 376 -23.05 -0.48 5.02
N VAL A 377 -23.24 0.43 5.98
CA VAL A 377 -24.06 1.64 5.83
C VAL A 377 -23.22 2.79 5.26
N PHE A 378 -23.74 3.48 4.25
CA PHE A 378 -23.15 4.72 3.74
C PHE A 378 -23.34 5.84 4.75
N ARG A 379 -22.24 6.31 5.33
CA ARG A 379 -22.23 7.53 6.16
C ARG A 379 -22.30 8.77 5.27
N GLY A 380 -23.01 9.80 5.72
CA GLY A 380 -23.04 11.09 5.01
C GLY A 380 -24.17 11.25 3.99
N ILE A 381 -24.99 10.22 3.75
CA ILE A 381 -26.10 10.24 2.78
C ILE A 381 -27.30 9.43 3.28
N VAL A 382 -28.50 9.85 2.91
CA VAL A 382 -29.78 9.17 3.18
C VAL A 382 -30.61 9.14 1.91
N CYS A 383 -31.58 8.24 1.83
CA CYS A 383 -32.49 8.13 0.69
C CYS A 383 -33.94 8.32 1.14
N CYS A 384 -34.72 9.11 0.39
CA CYS A 384 -36.16 9.20 0.60
C CYS A 384 -36.84 7.90 0.16
N ARG A 385 -37.63 7.29 1.05
CA ARG A 385 -38.33 6.02 0.78
C ARG A 385 -39.38 6.12 -0.33
N GLN A 386 -39.95 7.31 -0.55
CA GLN A 386 -41.03 7.52 -1.50
C GLN A 386 -40.51 7.82 -2.92
N CYS A 387 -39.62 8.80 -3.07
CA CYS A 387 -39.13 9.23 -4.39
C CYS A 387 -37.76 8.65 -4.77
N LEU A 388 -37.10 7.93 -3.85
CA LEU A 388 -35.76 7.36 -4.00
C LEU A 388 -34.64 8.38 -4.28
N VAL A 389 -34.87 9.67 -4.03
CA VAL A 389 -33.83 10.71 -4.13
C VAL A 389 -32.83 10.55 -3.00
N VAL A 390 -31.54 10.61 -3.32
CA VAL A 390 -30.44 10.52 -2.35
C VAL A 390 -29.99 11.92 -1.95
N LEU A 391 -30.03 12.22 -0.65
CA LEU A 391 -29.64 13.51 -0.09
C LEU A 391 -28.39 13.39 0.77
N LYS A 392 -27.59 14.46 0.81
CA LYS A 392 -26.45 14.55 1.72
C LYS A 392 -26.95 14.78 3.14
N PHE A 393 -26.49 13.96 4.07
CA PHE A 393 -26.88 14.02 5.48
C PHE A 393 -25.64 13.96 6.38
N ILE A 394 -25.35 15.07 7.02
CA ILE A 394 -24.34 15.16 8.09
C ILE A 394 -25.13 15.38 9.36
N ASP A 395 -24.86 14.62 10.43
CA ASP A 395 -25.65 14.65 11.67
C ASP A 395 -25.53 16.02 12.40
N ASN A 396 -26.28 17.00 11.90
CA ASN A 396 -26.28 18.40 12.32
C ASN A 396 -27.65 19.02 12.02
N LYS A 397 -28.01 20.10 12.75
CA LYS A 397 -29.33 20.73 12.66
C LYS A 397 -29.71 21.14 11.23
N THR A 398 -28.75 21.68 10.48
CA THR A 398 -28.97 22.17 9.11
C THR A 398 -29.35 21.06 8.13
N SER A 399 -28.81 19.84 8.28
CA SER A 399 -29.18 18.73 7.41
C SER A 399 -30.59 18.23 7.73
N VAL A 400 -30.97 18.21 9.01
CA VAL A 400 -32.32 17.82 9.45
C VAL A 400 -33.36 18.79 8.89
N GLU A 401 -33.11 20.09 8.91
CA GLU A 401 -33.99 21.10 8.28
C GLU A 401 -34.14 20.87 6.77
N LYS A 402 -33.05 20.51 6.08
CA LYS A 402 -33.11 20.17 4.64
C LYS A 402 -33.92 18.90 4.36
N LEU A 403 -33.89 17.92 5.27
CA LEU A 403 -34.75 16.73 5.15
C LEU A 403 -36.22 17.10 5.38
N LYS A 404 -36.50 17.97 6.36
CA LYS A 404 -37.87 18.46 6.64
C LYS A 404 -38.47 19.27 5.48
N ALA A 405 -37.64 20.04 4.77
CA ALA A 405 -38.04 20.81 3.58
C ALA A 405 -38.20 19.96 2.31
N HIS A 406 -38.01 18.64 2.38
CA HIS A 406 -38.19 17.77 1.23
C HIS A 406 -39.69 17.47 1.03
N LYS A 407 -40.21 17.63 -0.20
CA LYS A 407 -41.64 17.50 -0.54
C LYS A 407 -42.33 16.23 0.00
N CYS A 408 -41.64 15.09 0.04
CA CYS A 408 -42.19 13.86 0.59
C CYS A 408 -42.39 13.91 2.11
N GLU A 409 -41.49 14.58 2.83
CA GLU A 409 -41.60 14.75 4.28
C GLU A 409 -42.67 15.79 4.62
N GLU A 410 -42.73 16.90 3.89
CA GLU A 410 -43.82 17.89 4.03
C GLU A 410 -45.20 17.25 3.88
N ARG A 411 -45.38 16.41 2.84
CA ARG A 411 -46.62 15.64 2.66
C ARG A 411 -46.87 14.65 3.79
N ALA A 412 -45.83 13.98 4.28
CA ALA A 412 -45.96 13.04 5.40
C ALA A 412 -46.42 13.75 6.68
N ILE A 413 -45.91 14.95 6.95
CA ILE A 413 -46.31 15.79 8.09
C ILE A 413 -47.77 16.22 7.94
N VAL A 414 -48.17 16.77 6.78
CA VAL A 414 -49.56 17.19 6.52
C VAL A 414 -50.53 16.02 6.69
N ASN A 415 -50.19 14.86 6.13
CA ASN A 415 -51.01 13.66 6.27
C ASN A 415 -51.09 13.15 7.73
N SER A 416 -50.02 13.30 8.50
CA SER A 416 -50.02 12.98 9.93
C SER A 416 -50.91 13.91 10.73
N CYS A 417 -50.87 15.22 10.45
CA CYS A 417 -51.75 16.21 11.09
C CYS A 417 -53.22 15.96 10.75
N MET A 418 -53.54 15.69 9.48
CA MET A 418 -54.91 15.37 9.05
C MET A 418 -55.44 14.09 9.70
N ARG A 419 -54.60 13.07 9.90
CA ARG A 419 -55.01 11.84 10.61
C ARG A 419 -55.25 12.10 12.10
N GLN A 420 -54.50 13.00 12.71
CA GLN A 420 -54.70 13.37 14.11
C GLN A 420 -56.00 14.15 14.29
N SER A 421 -56.32 15.13 13.41
CA SER A 421 -57.58 15.87 13.51
C SER A 421 -58.81 14.97 13.35
N VAL A 422 -58.78 14.02 12.41
CA VAL A 422 -59.88 13.05 12.23
C VAL A 422 -60.03 12.14 13.45
N LYS A 423 -58.92 11.75 14.10
CA LYS A 423 -58.98 10.91 15.29
C LYS A 423 -59.58 11.65 16.49
N THR A 424 -59.25 12.93 16.66
CA THR A 424 -59.82 13.77 17.74
C THR A 424 -61.31 14.07 17.52
N GLU A 425 -61.77 14.21 16.28
CA GLU A 425 -63.20 14.37 15.97
C GLU A 425 -64.00 13.08 16.21
N PHE A 426 -63.40 11.92 15.96
CA PHE A 426 -64.07 10.64 16.22
C PHE A 426 -64.15 10.31 17.73
N GLU A 427 -63.12 10.69 18.50
CA GLU A 427 -63.10 10.50 19.96
C GLU A 427 -63.98 11.51 20.71
N THR A 428 -64.24 12.70 20.14
CA THR A 428 -65.21 13.66 20.72
C THR A 428 -66.66 13.41 20.25
N SER A 429 -66.86 12.63 19.18
CA SER A 429 -68.19 12.22 18.70
C SER A 429 -68.78 11.02 19.43
N THR A 430 -68.00 10.27 20.21
CA THR A 430 -68.49 9.09 20.95
C THR A 430 -69.28 9.41 22.21
N ASP A 431 -69.31 10.67 22.65
CA ASP A 431 -70.11 11.09 23.81
C ASP A 431 -71.61 11.33 23.48
N PHE A 432 -72.02 11.16 22.21
CA PHE A 432 -73.42 11.34 21.79
C PHE A 432 -74.18 10.05 21.47
N PHE A 433 -73.52 8.89 21.48
CA PHE A 433 -74.21 7.61 21.42
C PHE A 433 -74.41 7.08 22.83
N SER A 434 -75.59 7.39 23.38
CA SER A 434 -76.09 6.67 24.56
C SER A 434 -76.01 5.16 24.29
N PRO A 435 -75.54 4.35 25.25
CA PRO A 435 -75.44 2.91 25.07
C PRO A 435 -76.84 2.37 24.73
N ILE A 436 -77.00 1.85 23.52
CA ILE A 436 -78.15 1.01 23.18
C ILE A 436 -78.00 -0.20 24.11
N LYS A 437 -78.91 -0.30 25.09
CA LYS A 437 -79.09 -1.50 25.90
C LYS A 437 -79.47 -2.63 24.94
N VAL A 438 -78.48 -3.43 24.56
CA VAL A 438 -78.74 -4.74 23.96
C VAL A 438 -79.13 -5.62 25.13
N GLU A 439 -80.43 -5.91 25.27
CA GLU A 439 -80.92 -6.94 26.17
C GLU A 439 -80.34 -8.28 25.70
N VAL A 440 -79.41 -8.80 26.51
CA VAL A 440 -78.90 -10.16 26.39
C VAL A 440 -80.02 -11.07 26.86
N TYR A 441 -80.69 -11.74 25.92
CA TYR A 441 -81.48 -12.93 26.24
C TYR A 441 -80.50 -14.05 26.59
N GLU A 442 -80.47 -14.41 27.88
CA GLU A 442 -79.86 -15.65 28.35
C GLU A 442 -80.74 -16.81 27.86
N ASP A 443 -80.21 -17.63 26.95
CA ASP A 443 -80.75 -18.95 26.63
C ASP A 443 -79.77 -19.99 27.20
N PRO A 444 -80.22 -20.98 27.99
CA PRO A 444 -79.35 -21.91 28.68
C PRO A 444 -78.84 -23.02 27.75
N ASP A 445 -77.58 -23.41 27.99
CA ASP A 445 -76.84 -24.63 27.60
C ASP A 445 -77.71 -25.82 27.12
N PRO A 446 -77.25 -26.68 26.17
CA PRO A 446 -76.06 -27.48 26.44
C PRO A 446 -75.12 -27.75 25.25
N ARG A 447 -73.85 -28.01 25.61
CA ARG A 447 -72.80 -28.73 24.86
C ARG A 447 -73.31 -29.85 23.93
N PRO A 448 -72.49 -30.23 22.93
CA PRO A 448 -71.67 -31.43 23.17
C PRO A 448 -70.21 -31.29 22.74
N SER A 449 -69.38 -32.09 23.42
CA SER A 449 -67.99 -32.42 23.11
C SER A 449 -67.84 -33.01 21.72
N TYR A 450 -66.75 -32.64 21.02
CA TYR A 450 -66.16 -33.51 20.01
C TYR A 450 -64.64 -33.48 20.06
N ASP A 451 -64.12 -34.64 19.68
CA ASP A 451 -62.84 -35.20 20.03
C ASP A 451 -61.65 -34.69 19.22
N GLU A 452 -60.49 -35.03 19.76
CA GLU A 452 -59.17 -35.06 19.16
C GLU A 452 -59.19 -35.52 17.69
N VAL A 453 -58.58 -34.73 16.80
CA VAL A 453 -58.11 -35.21 15.50
C VAL A 453 -56.61 -35.03 15.43
N LYS A 454 -55.92 -36.19 15.52
CA LYS A 454 -54.52 -36.40 15.14
C LYS A 454 -54.29 -35.95 13.70
N LEU A 455 -53.28 -35.12 13.48
CA LEU A 455 -52.71 -34.89 12.16
C LEU A 455 -51.53 -35.85 11.98
N GLU A 456 -51.80 -36.96 11.29
CA GLU A 456 -50.79 -37.88 10.78
C GLU A 456 -50.07 -37.29 9.57
N THR A 457 -48.76 -37.52 9.56
CA THR A 457 -47.81 -37.31 8.48
C THR A 457 -48.16 -38.18 7.27
N SER A 458 -48.32 -37.57 6.08
CA SER A 458 -48.34 -38.31 4.82
C SER A 458 -47.03 -38.13 4.06
N GLU A 459 -46.32 -39.24 3.91
CA GLU A 459 -45.20 -39.44 3.00
C GLU A 459 -45.63 -39.19 1.55
N PHE A 460 -44.81 -38.48 0.78
CA PHE A 460 -44.86 -38.53 -0.67
C PHE A 460 -43.55 -39.10 -1.18
N VAL A 461 -43.62 -40.38 -1.52
CA VAL A 461 -42.68 -41.07 -2.40
C VAL A 461 -42.91 -40.55 -3.82
N ASN A 462 -41.86 -40.11 -4.49
CA ASN A 462 -41.82 -40.13 -5.95
C ASN A 462 -40.43 -40.59 -6.38
N GLU A 463 -40.38 -41.89 -6.61
CA GLU A 463 -39.38 -42.63 -7.35
C GLU A 463 -39.65 -42.41 -8.85
N PHE A 464 -38.67 -41.92 -9.60
CA PHE A 464 -38.60 -42.18 -11.04
C PHE A 464 -37.14 -42.43 -11.43
N VAL A 465 -36.96 -43.60 -12.01
CA VAL A 465 -35.73 -44.24 -12.44
C VAL A 465 -35.33 -43.77 -13.84
N LEU A 466 -34.02 -43.58 -13.99
CA LEU A 466 -33.13 -43.70 -15.16
C LEU A 466 -33.70 -43.73 -16.58
N ALA A 467 -33.07 -42.93 -17.45
CA ALA A 467 -32.65 -43.40 -18.77
C ALA A 467 -31.32 -42.71 -19.16
N ASP A 468 -30.27 -43.52 -19.26
CA ASP A 468 -29.04 -43.21 -19.97
C ASP A 468 -29.29 -43.23 -21.49
N PHE A 469 -28.76 -42.21 -22.19
CA PHE A 469 -28.12 -42.30 -23.50
C PHE A 469 -27.20 -41.10 -23.72
#